data_AF-A0A2A6HWR7-F1
#
_entry.id   AF-A0A2A6HWR7-F1
#
_cell.length_a   1.000
_cell.length_b   1.000
_cell.length_c   1.000
_cell.angle_alpha   90.00
_cell.angle_beta   90.00
_cell.angle_gamma   90.00
#
_symmetry.space_group_name_H-M   'P 1'
#
loop_
_entity.id
_entity.type
_entity.pdbx_description
1 polymer ?
#
loop_
_entity_poly.entity_id
_entity_poly.type
_entity_poly.pdbx_seq_one_letter_code
_entity_poly.pdbx_strand_id
1 'polypeptide(L)'
;MLSLNTDFTSRAALKGLFTFTNGARLVAVAVLTIFSLSPALGDDQLACSGQNLLTQLAKEDPALFRKAVEKAETIPNGNAIFWKIERPGLEPSWLLGTMHVSDSRVLDMPEGFYEAYNAIDTLTVELAEVAEPEKLALEILKHPELTMLEGDKTLDRILPPDATREVAAGLKKKGINMNMMAKMRPWFIYASLQTRGCDIKRRAGGLKVLDESLALGALNDGVDLVGLETPDEQIKALSDVPDDLMLQNLRELLAFPNGMDDITETMIGLYDQGKIGMIFALMEVVSTDLAAEKAFENRMITDRNKVMAERAKPYLDQGRTMIAVGAAHLPGDEGLVELLRRQGFTVTAAN
;
A
#
# COMPACT_ATOMS: atom_id res chain seq x y z
N MET A 1 -22.53 -59.28 -9.12
CA MET A 1 -22.49 -60.76 -9.00
C MET A 1 -21.36 -61.14 -8.07
N LEU A 2 -21.66 -61.98 -7.06
CA LEU A 2 -20.75 -62.72 -6.14
C LEU A 2 -19.90 -61.84 -5.19
N SER A 3 -20.31 -61.54 -3.95
CA SER A 3 -20.48 -62.42 -2.76
C SER A 3 -19.22 -63.20 -2.39
N LEU A 4 -18.58 -62.83 -1.27
CA LEU A 4 -18.14 -63.74 -0.20
C LEU A 4 -17.84 -62.95 1.09
N ASN A 5 -18.73 -63.11 2.08
CA ASN A 5 -18.53 -62.83 3.50
C ASN A 5 -17.52 -63.84 4.09
N THR A 6 -16.75 -63.45 5.11
CA THR A 6 -17.07 -63.68 6.54
C THR A 6 -15.89 -63.28 7.45
N ASP A 7 -16.25 -62.56 8.52
CA ASP A 7 -15.49 -62.23 9.72
C ASP A 7 -14.83 -63.42 10.43
N PHE A 8 -13.75 -63.16 11.18
CA PHE A 8 -13.52 -63.78 12.48
C PHE A 8 -12.76 -62.85 13.45
N THR A 9 -13.54 -62.21 14.33
CA THR A 9 -13.34 -61.91 15.76
C THR A 9 -12.04 -61.31 16.33
N SER A 10 -12.31 -60.28 17.13
CA SER A 10 -11.48 -59.52 18.07
C SER A 10 -11.04 -60.27 19.34
N ARG A 11 -10.05 -59.68 20.04
CA ARG A 11 -9.94 -59.48 21.52
C ARG A 11 -8.69 -58.61 21.78
N ALA A 12 -8.80 -57.40 22.33
CA ALA A 12 -8.88 -57.05 23.76
C ALA A 12 -7.61 -57.49 24.54
N ALA A 13 -6.95 -56.75 25.42
CA ALA A 13 -7.21 -55.48 26.10
C ALA A 13 -5.98 -55.04 26.93
N LEU A 14 -5.94 -53.72 27.20
CA LEU A 14 -5.56 -52.99 28.44
C LEU A 14 -4.31 -53.34 29.29
N LYS A 15 -3.51 -52.26 29.45
CA LYS A 15 -3.02 -51.58 30.69
C LYS A 15 -2.21 -52.31 31.77
N GLY A 16 -1.15 -51.62 32.21
CA GLY A 16 -0.56 -51.70 33.56
C GLY A 16 0.80 -50.97 33.60
N LEU A 17 0.86 -49.67 33.92
CA LEU A 17 1.14 -49.04 35.22
C LEU A 17 2.51 -49.37 35.88
N PHE A 18 3.19 -48.29 36.23
CA PHE A 18 4.51 -48.10 36.82
C PHE A 18 4.79 -48.85 38.15
N THR A 19 6.06 -49.23 38.35
CA THR A 19 6.73 -49.18 39.66
C THR A 19 8.18 -48.71 39.51
N PHE A 20 8.56 -47.82 40.44
CA PHE A 20 9.83 -47.12 40.61
C PHE A 20 10.97 -48.03 41.11
N THR A 21 12.21 -47.75 40.69
CA THR A 21 13.40 -47.86 41.56
C THR A 21 14.37 -46.69 41.37
N ASN A 22 14.92 -46.25 42.50
CA ASN A 22 15.62 -45.01 42.81
C ASN A 22 17.02 -44.84 42.22
N GLY A 23 17.44 -43.57 42.04
CA GLY A 23 18.86 -43.20 41.94
C GLY A 23 19.11 -41.75 41.50
N ALA A 24 19.03 -40.81 42.45
CA ALA A 24 19.10 -39.37 42.27
C ALA A 24 20.39 -38.82 41.60
N ARG A 25 20.26 -37.72 40.83
CA ARG A 25 20.98 -36.43 41.02
C ARG A 25 20.59 -35.36 39.98
N LEU A 26 20.06 -34.25 40.52
CA LEU A 26 20.25 -32.84 40.13
C LEU A 26 20.07 -32.39 38.67
N VAL A 27 19.02 -31.58 38.52
CA VAL A 27 18.71 -30.61 37.46
C VAL A 27 19.92 -29.78 37.05
N ALA A 28 20.25 -29.80 35.75
CA ALA A 28 21.03 -28.78 35.07
C ALA A 28 20.52 -28.61 33.63
N VAL A 29 19.77 -27.53 33.42
CA VAL A 29 19.60 -26.74 32.19
C VAL A 29 19.70 -27.51 30.85
N ALA A 30 18.55 -27.91 30.30
CA ALA A 30 18.37 -28.10 28.87
C ALA A 30 17.55 -26.92 28.31
N VAL A 31 18.17 -25.74 28.32
CA VAL A 31 17.83 -24.64 27.41
C VAL A 31 18.98 -24.58 26.45
N LEU A 32 18.82 -25.14 25.24
CA LEU A 32 19.61 -24.79 24.07
C LEU A 32 18.99 -25.41 22.81
N THR A 33 18.79 -24.53 21.82
CA THR A 33 18.57 -24.78 20.39
C THR A 33 17.22 -25.34 19.94
N ILE A 34 16.17 -24.52 20.05
CA ILE A 34 15.22 -24.32 18.93
C ILE A 34 15.09 -22.80 18.73
N PHE A 35 16.16 -22.16 18.25
CA PHE A 35 16.07 -20.84 17.64
C PHE A 35 16.08 -21.05 16.12
N SER A 36 14.96 -20.66 15.51
CA SER A 36 14.93 -19.88 14.26
C SER A 36 15.76 -20.39 13.08
N LEU A 37 15.20 -21.33 12.33
CA LEU A 37 15.39 -21.38 10.88
C LEU A 37 14.01 -21.47 10.25
N SER A 38 13.29 -20.33 10.21
CA SER A 38 12.38 -20.14 9.08
C SER A 38 13.26 -20.25 7.84
N PRO A 39 12.92 -21.11 6.86
CA PRO A 39 13.68 -21.13 5.61
C PRO A 39 13.67 -19.69 5.08
N ALA A 40 14.86 -19.15 4.79
CA ALA A 40 14.94 -17.94 3.98
C ALA A 40 14.09 -18.21 2.73
N LEU A 41 13.02 -17.42 2.56
CA LEU A 41 12.14 -17.56 1.40
C LEU A 41 13.02 -17.42 0.16
N GLY A 42 13.07 -18.43 -0.70
CA GLY A 42 13.83 -18.35 -1.95
C GLY A 42 13.28 -17.23 -2.83
N ASP A 43 14.12 -16.64 -3.69
CA ASP A 43 13.76 -15.53 -4.59
C ASP A 43 12.44 -15.77 -5.35
N ASP A 44 12.22 -16.99 -5.85
CA ASP A 44 11.00 -17.38 -6.56
C ASP A 44 9.71 -17.28 -5.72
N GLN A 45 9.80 -17.37 -4.38
CA GLN A 45 8.63 -17.25 -3.49
C GLN A 45 8.34 -15.80 -3.07
N LEU A 46 9.32 -14.91 -3.21
CA LEU A 46 9.22 -13.47 -2.98
C LEU A 46 8.95 -12.69 -4.26
N ALA A 47 9.14 -13.30 -5.43
CA ALA A 47 8.82 -12.72 -6.72
C ALA A 47 7.32 -12.44 -6.82
N CYS A 48 6.99 -11.22 -7.22
CA CYS A 48 5.63 -10.86 -7.58
C CYS A 48 5.34 -11.31 -9.01
N SER A 49 4.20 -11.95 -9.22
CA SER A 49 3.60 -12.01 -10.54
C SER A 49 3.11 -10.62 -10.93
N GLY A 50 3.13 -10.32 -12.22
CA GLY A 50 2.65 -9.05 -12.76
C GLY A 50 3.22 -8.82 -14.16
N GLN A 51 2.40 -8.33 -15.07
CA GLN A 51 2.81 -7.88 -16.39
C GLN A 51 2.64 -6.37 -16.47
N ASN A 52 3.61 -5.71 -17.11
CA ASN A 52 3.51 -4.28 -17.37
C ASN A 52 2.43 -4.03 -18.44
N LEU A 53 1.29 -3.49 -18.00
CA LEU A 53 0.11 -3.21 -18.81
C LEU A 53 0.39 -2.16 -19.88
N LEU A 54 1.35 -1.24 -19.69
CA LEU A 54 1.72 -0.28 -20.74
C LEU A 54 2.38 -0.98 -21.94
N THR A 55 3.15 -2.03 -21.69
CA THR A 55 3.75 -2.82 -22.78
C THR A 55 2.69 -3.54 -23.59
N GLN A 56 1.64 -4.02 -22.92
CA GLN A 56 0.49 -4.65 -23.56
C GLN A 56 -0.34 -3.61 -24.33
N LEU A 57 -0.69 -2.50 -23.69
CA LEU A 57 -1.45 -1.40 -24.28
C LEU A 57 -0.77 -0.86 -25.55
N ALA A 58 0.55 -0.65 -25.52
CA ALA A 58 1.29 -0.19 -26.69
C ALA A 58 1.22 -1.14 -27.89
N LYS A 59 0.99 -2.44 -27.66
CA LYS A 59 0.83 -3.46 -28.72
C LYS A 59 -0.61 -3.60 -29.18
N GLU A 60 -1.55 -3.64 -28.24
CA GLU A 60 -2.97 -3.94 -28.50
C GLU A 60 -3.74 -2.70 -28.97
N ASP A 61 -3.49 -1.54 -28.37
CA ASP A 61 -4.06 -0.26 -28.77
C ASP A 61 -2.99 0.86 -28.79
N PRO A 62 -2.18 0.93 -29.86
CA PRO A 62 -1.14 1.94 -29.99
C PRO A 62 -1.68 3.38 -30.04
N ALA A 63 -2.95 3.57 -30.41
CA ALA A 63 -3.55 4.89 -30.47
C ALA A 63 -3.90 5.38 -29.05
N LEU A 64 -4.49 4.51 -28.23
CA LEU A 64 -4.78 4.80 -26.83
C LEU A 64 -3.48 5.00 -26.02
N PHE A 65 -2.46 4.19 -26.28
CA PHE A 65 -1.13 4.38 -25.70
C PHE A 65 -0.55 5.77 -26.01
N ARG A 66 -0.55 6.19 -27.30
CA ARG A 66 -0.06 7.53 -27.68
C ARG A 66 -0.85 8.64 -26.99
N LYS A 67 -2.18 8.52 -26.91
CA LYS A 67 -3.03 9.48 -26.20
C LYS A 67 -2.63 9.60 -24.72
N ALA A 68 -2.34 8.48 -24.06
CA ALA A 68 -1.88 8.50 -22.66
C ALA A 68 -0.51 9.17 -22.52
N VAL A 69 0.44 8.91 -23.44
CA VAL A 69 1.75 9.57 -23.44
C VAL A 69 1.61 11.09 -23.66
N GLU A 70 0.86 11.51 -24.68
CA GLU A 70 0.60 12.93 -24.97
C GLU A 70 -0.05 13.62 -23.77
N LYS A 71 -0.99 12.95 -23.09
CA LYS A 71 -1.60 13.48 -21.86
C LYS A 71 -0.58 13.60 -20.73
N ALA A 72 0.27 12.59 -20.52
CA ALA A 72 1.28 12.60 -19.46
C ALA A 72 2.26 13.76 -19.61
N GLU A 73 2.63 14.14 -20.84
CA GLU A 73 3.49 15.29 -21.12
C GLU A 73 2.88 16.63 -20.72
N THR A 74 1.55 16.71 -20.60
CA THR A 74 0.84 17.92 -20.15
C THR A 74 0.78 18.06 -18.64
N ILE A 75 1.13 17.03 -17.87
CA ILE A 75 1.02 17.03 -16.42
C ILE A 75 2.30 17.65 -15.82
N PRO A 76 2.21 18.83 -15.17
CA PRO A 76 3.37 19.47 -14.56
C PRO A 76 4.03 18.56 -13.54
N ASN A 77 5.37 18.57 -13.50
CA ASN A 77 6.16 17.84 -12.50
C ASN A 77 5.90 16.30 -12.50
N GLY A 78 5.42 15.73 -13.60
CA GLY A 78 5.10 14.31 -13.71
C GLY A 78 6.27 13.35 -13.98
N ASN A 79 7.51 13.84 -14.04
CA ASN A 79 8.69 13.07 -14.47
C ASN A 79 9.85 13.09 -13.45
N ALA A 80 9.55 13.24 -12.15
CA ALA A 80 10.53 13.11 -11.08
C ALA A 80 9.85 12.73 -9.76
N ILE A 81 10.54 11.92 -8.95
CA ILE A 81 10.11 11.54 -7.60
C ILE A 81 10.93 12.20 -6.50
N PHE A 82 12.05 12.84 -6.83
CA PHE A 82 12.92 13.46 -5.83
C PHE A 82 13.22 14.91 -6.19
N TRP A 83 13.05 15.78 -5.20
CA TRP A 83 13.02 17.22 -5.39
C TRP A 83 13.79 17.93 -4.28
N LYS A 84 14.59 18.91 -4.66
CA LYS A 84 15.23 19.85 -3.75
C LYS A 84 14.33 21.05 -3.52
N ILE A 85 14.16 21.44 -2.27
CA ILE A 85 13.38 22.60 -1.82
C ILE A 85 14.34 23.63 -1.22
N GLU A 86 14.34 24.84 -1.75
CA GLU A 86 15.27 25.90 -1.35
C GLU A 86 14.53 27.21 -1.07
N ARG A 87 15.06 27.98 -0.11
CA ARG A 87 14.71 29.40 0.09
C ARG A 87 15.96 30.15 0.56
N PRO A 88 16.23 31.38 0.07
CA PRO A 88 17.38 32.16 0.51
C PRO A 88 17.47 32.29 2.03
N GLY A 89 18.64 31.98 2.58
CA GLY A 89 18.91 32.05 4.03
C GLY A 89 18.52 30.81 4.83
N LEU A 90 17.98 29.77 4.18
CA LEU A 90 17.72 28.47 4.79
C LEU A 90 18.62 27.39 4.17
N GLU A 91 19.00 26.42 4.98
CA GLU A 91 19.57 25.17 4.49
C GLU A 91 18.53 24.40 3.66
N PRO A 92 18.93 23.64 2.63
CA PRO A 92 17.99 22.92 1.77
C PRO A 92 17.10 21.94 2.53
N SER A 93 15.88 21.81 2.02
CA SER A 93 14.93 20.76 2.35
C SER A 93 14.69 19.89 1.11
N TRP A 94 13.97 18.79 1.26
CA TRP A 94 13.79 17.79 0.21
C TRP A 94 12.36 17.27 0.19
N LEU A 95 11.90 16.85 -0.99
CA LEU A 95 10.62 16.17 -1.18
C LEU A 95 10.86 14.89 -1.97
N LEU A 96 10.48 13.77 -1.37
CA LEU A 96 10.51 12.44 -1.94
C LEU A 96 9.07 11.94 -2.13
N GLY A 97 8.76 11.50 -3.34
CA GLY A 97 7.59 10.73 -3.67
C GLY A 97 7.83 9.26 -3.32
N THR A 98 7.05 8.68 -2.41
CA THR A 98 7.16 7.29 -1.99
C THR A 98 6.15 6.40 -2.71
N MET A 99 6.33 5.08 -2.63
CA MET A 99 5.33 4.11 -3.04
C MET A 99 5.23 3.00 -1.98
N HIS A 100 4.02 2.67 -1.56
CA HIS A 100 3.75 1.73 -0.46
C HIS A 100 3.94 0.26 -0.86
N VAL A 101 5.14 -0.10 -1.30
CA VAL A 101 5.51 -1.46 -1.71
C VAL A 101 6.89 -1.82 -1.18
N SER A 102 7.13 -3.14 -1.07
CA SER A 102 8.40 -3.71 -0.60
C SER A 102 9.32 -4.14 -1.76
N ASP A 103 9.11 -3.57 -2.95
CA ASP A 103 9.85 -3.93 -4.15
C ASP A 103 11.23 -3.27 -4.17
N SER A 104 12.26 -4.03 -4.56
CA SER A 104 13.64 -3.52 -4.53
C SER A 104 13.85 -2.33 -5.44
N ARG A 105 13.12 -2.23 -6.56
CA ARG A 105 13.16 -1.05 -7.46
C ARG A 105 12.63 0.22 -6.80
N VAL A 106 11.69 0.07 -5.87
CA VAL A 106 11.13 1.19 -5.10
C VAL A 106 12.02 1.55 -3.92
N LEU A 107 12.68 0.54 -3.33
CA LEU A 107 13.62 0.73 -2.23
C LEU A 107 15.00 1.22 -2.69
N ASP A 108 15.31 1.11 -3.98
CA ASP A 108 16.50 1.69 -4.59
C ASP A 108 16.31 3.22 -4.69
N MET A 109 17.00 3.94 -3.81
CA MET A 109 16.81 5.38 -3.68
C MET A 109 17.51 6.15 -4.80
N PRO A 110 16.93 7.28 -5.26
CA PRO A 110 17.52 8.07 -6.33
C PRO A 110 18.91 8.61 -5.94
N GLU A 111 19.70 8.96 -6.94
CA GLU A 111 21.03 9.55 -6.74
C GLU A 111 20.95 10.79 -5.83
N GLY A 112 21.92 10.93 -4.92
CA GLY A 112 21.95 12.04 -3.95
C GLY A 112 20.97 11.92 -2.79
N PHE A 113 20.05 10.94 -2.78
CA PHE A 113 19.10 10.75 -1.68
C PHE A 113 19.78 10.62 -0.31
N TYR A 114 20.80 9.75 -0.20
CA TYR A 114 21.45 9.53 1.11
C TYR A 114 22.25 10.74 1.58
N GLU A 115 22.81 11.55 0.68
CA GLU A 115 23.46 12.81 1.04
C GLU A 115 22.43 13.79 1.60
N ALA A 116 21.29 13.92 0.92
CA ALA A 116 20.16 14.72 1.39
C ALA A 116 19.61 14.24 2.73
N TYR A 117 19.40 12.94 2.89
CA TYR A 117 18.87 12.32 4.10
C TYR A 117 19.82 12.50 5.30
N ASN A 118 21.13 12.42 5.09
CA ASN A 118 22.09 12.67 6.18
C ASN A 118 22.17 14.14 6.59
N ALA A 119 21.57 15.05 5.82
CA ALA A 119 21.57 16.48 6.05
C ALA A 119 20.27 17.02 6.66
N ILE A 120 19.27 16.18 6.93
CA ILE A 120 18.01 16.60 7.55
C ILE A 120 18.02 16.39 9.06
N ASP A 121 17.24 17.22 9.75
CA ASP A 121 16.93 17.07 11.17
C ASP A 121 15.48 16.60 11.38
N THR A 122 14.63 16.74 10.35
CA THR A 122 13.22 16.36 10.40
C THR A 122 12.81 15.57 9.15
N LEU A 123 12.14 14.45 9.37
CA LEU A 123 11.40 13.70 8.35
C LEU A 123 9.90 13.88 8.59
N THR A 124 9.22 14.52 7.64
CA THR A 124 7.76 14.54 7.62
C THR A 124 7.24 13.45 6.68
N VAL A 125 6.21 12.73 7.10
CA VAL A 125 5.53 11.66 6.36
C VAL A 125 4.03 11.90 6.34
N GLU A 126 3.26 11.15 5.55
CA GLU A 126 1.79 11.24 5.59
C GLU A 126 1.28 10.94 7.02
N LEU A 127 1.68 9.80 7.59
CA LEU A 127 1.33 9.38 8.95
C LEU A 127 2.59 8.96 9.70
N ALA A 128 2.85 9.54 10.87
CA ALA A 128 3.97 9.10 11.71
C ALA A 128 3.78 7.65 12.20
N GLU A 129 2.52 7.24 12.35
CA GLU A 129 2.10 5.90 12.73
C GLU A 129 2.49 4.82 11.71
N VAL A 130 3.02 5.18 10.54
CA VAL A 130 3.59 4.22 9.59
C VAL A 130 4.77 3.45 10.18
N ALA A 131 5.46 4.00 11.20
CA ALA A 131 6.47 3.29 11.98
C ALA A 131 5.86 2.22 12.91
N GLU A 132 4.55 2.25 13.14
CA GLU A 132 3.82 1.38 14.07
C GLU A 132 2.53 0.82 13.41
N PRO A 133 2.65 0.01 12.34
CA PRO A 133 1.51 -0.41 11.51
C PRO A 133 0.43 -1.18 12.29
N GLU A 134 0.82 -1.88 13.37
CA GLU A 134 -0.11 -2.56 14.27
C GLU A 134 -1.02 -1.58 15.03
N LYS A 135 -0.46 -0.45 15.49
CA LYS A 135 -1.24 0.60 16.15
C LYS A 135 -2.18 1.28 15.16
N LEU A 136 -1.72 1.55 13.94
CA LEU A 136 -2.57 2.11 12.88
C LEU A 136 -3.76 1.17 12.58
N ALA A 137 -3.52 -0.14 12.47
CA ALA A 137 -4.59 -1.11 12.27
C ALA A 137 -5.59 -1.13 13.45
N LEU A 138 -5.10 -1.05 14.68
CA LEU A 138 -5.96 -0.96 15.87
C LEU A 138 -6.77 0.35 15.90
N GLU A 139 -6.19 1.47 15.44
CA GLU A 139 -6.91 2.75 15.36
C GLU A 139 -8.07 2.67 14.38
N ILE A 140 -7.84 2.13 13.18
CA ILE A 140 -8.90 1.90 12.18
C ILE A 140 -10.06 1.08 12.76
N LEU A 141 -9.77 0.05 13.55
CA LEU A 141 -10.79 -0.83 14.16
C LEU A 141 -11.62 -0.15 15.26
N LYS A 142 -11.14 0.96 15.84
CA LYS A 142 -11.94 1.75 16.80
C LYS A 142 -13.06 2.56 16.14
N HIS A 143 -13.05 2.66 14.81
CA HIS A 143 -14.02 3.39 14.00
C HIS A 143 -14.90 2.46 13.15
N PRO A 144 -15.71 1.58 13.76
CA PRO A 144 -16.60 0.69 13.02
C PRO A 144 -17.63 1.46 12.18
N GLU A 145 -18.00 2.68 12.58
CA GLU A 145 -18.88 3.57 11.81
C GLU A 145 -18.26 4.00 10.48
N LEU A 146 -16.93 4.05 10.39
CA LEU A 146 -16.22 4.41 9.16
C LEU A 146 -15.96 3.18 8.29
N THR A 147 -15.83 1.98 8.87
CA THR A 147 -15.42 0.75 8.16
C THR A 147 -16.57 -0.23 7.88
N MET A 148 -17.70 -0.12 8.58
CA MET A 148 -18.83 -1.05 8.50
C MET A 148 -20.12 -0.37 8.01
N LEU A 149 -20.96 -1.12 7.32
CA LEU A 149 -22.29 -0.69 6.86
C LEU A 149 -23.27 -0.62 8.05
N GLU A 150 -24.09 0.43 8.06
CA GLU A 150 -25.04 0.67 9.14
C GLU A 150 -26.22 -0.31 9.16
N GLY A 151 -26.65 -0.68 10.37
CA GLY A 151 -27.84 -1.47 10.62
C GLY A 151 -27.85 -2.81 9.86
N ASP A 152 -28.95 -3.07 9.14
CA ASP A 152 -29.16 -4.31 8.41
C ASP A 152 -28.65 -4.27 6.96
N LYS A 153 -27.97 -3.19 6.54
CA LYS A 153 -27.36 -3.13 5.21
C LYS A 153 -26.27 -4.19 5.09
N THR A 154 -26.15 -4.74 3.89
CA THR A 154 -25.11 -5.68 3.50
C THR A 154 -24.74 -5.41 2.04
N LEU A 155 -23.56 -5.87 1.60
CA LEU A 155 -23.08 -5.66 0.23
C LEU A 155 -24.11 -6.06 -0.84
N ASP A 156 -24.75 -7.22 -0.69
CA ASP A 156 -25.78 -7.75 -1.60
C ASP A 156 -27.09 -6.94 -1.59
N ARG A 157 -27.27 -6.06 -0.60
CA ARG A 157 -28.42 -5.14 -0.52
C ARG A 157 -28.13 -3.75 -1.07
N ILE A 158 -26.86 -3.34 -1.10
CA ILE A 158 -26.44 -2.05 -1.68
C ILE A 158 -25.98 -2.19 -3.14
N LEU A 159 -25.62 -3.40 -3.58
CA LEU A 159 -25.22 -3.70 -4.95
C LEU A 159 -26.40 -4.18 -5.81
N PRO A 160 -26.45 -3.78 -7.09
CA PRO A 160 -27.28 -4.44 -8.08
C PRO A 160 -27.01 -5.97 -8.16
N PRO A 161 -27.98 -6.81 -8.56
CA PRO A 161 -27.79 -8.27 -8.57
C PRO A 161 -26.66 -8.76 -9.48
N ASP A 162 -26.41 -8.11 -10.61
CA ASP A 162 -25.29 -8.37 -11.51
C ASP A 162 -23.95 -8.02 -10.84
N ALA A 163 -23.86 -6.83 -10.26
CA ALA A 163 -22.68 -6.37 -9.54
C ALA A 163 -22.35 -7.26 -8.34
N THR A 164 -23.37 -7.70 -7.59
CA THR A 164 -23.23 -8.66 -6.49
C THR A 164 -22.61 -9.98 -6.97
N ARG A 165 -23.06 -10.51 -8.11
CA ARG A 165 -22.50 -11.75 -8.68
C ARG A 165 -21.05 -11.57 -9.12
N GLU A 166 -20.72 -10.46 -9.75
CA GLU A 166 -19.36 -10.15 -10.20
C GLU A 166 -18.38 -10.02 -9.03
N VAL A 167 -18.75 -9.23 -8.02
CA VAL A 167 -17.95 -9.07 -6.79
C VAL A 167 -17.77 -10.41 -6.09
N ALA A 168 -18.84 -11.19 -5.91
CA ALA A 168 -18.76 -12.51 -5.30
C ALA A 168 -17.83 -13.45 -6.07
N ALA A 169 -17.89 -13.44 -7.40
CA ALA A 169 -17.03 -14.26 -8.26
C ALA A 169 -15.56 -13.82 -8.18
N GLY A 170 -15.29 -12.51 -8.19
CA GLY A 170 -13.95 -11.94 -8.06
C GLY A 170 -13.31 -12.27 -6.71
N LEU A 171 -14.03 -12.06 -5.61
CA LEU A 171 -13.59 -12.43 -4.26
C LEU A 171 -13.30 -13.94 -4.16
N LYS A 172 -14.19 -14.78 -4.73
CA LYS A 172 -14.01 -16.23 -4.72
C LYS A 172 -12.74 -16.67 -5.46
N LYS A 173 -12.38 -16.03 -6.58
CA LYS A 173 -11.10 -16.29 -7.28
C LYS A 173 -9.88 -16.01 -6.40
N LYS A 174 -9.99 -15.03 -5.50
CA LYS A 174 -8.96 -14.69 -4.49
C LYS A 174 -9.06 -15.55 -3.22
N GLY A 175 -9.95 -16.56 -3.18
CA GLY A 175 -10.16 -17.42 -2.02
C GLY A 175 -10.98 -16.78 -0.90
N ILE A 176 -11.62 -15.64 -1.16
CA ILE A 176 -12.38 -14.87 -0.17
C ILE A 176 -13.88 -15.16 -0.34
N ASN A 177 -14.55 -15.50 0.76
CA ASN A 177 -16.01 -15.62 0.79
C ASN A 177 -16.65 -14.25 1.02
N MET A 178 -17.49 -13.78 0.09
CA MET A 178 -18.18 -12.49 0.19
C MET A 178 -18.94 -12.30 1.51
N ASN A 179 -19.47 -13.37 2.11
CA ASN A 179 -20.17 -13.30 3.39
C ASN A 179 -19.28 -12.79 4.54
N MET A 180 -17.96 -12.97 4.46
CA MET A 180 -17.01 -12.45 5.45
C MET A 180 -16.88 -10.92 5.40
N MET A 181 -17.19 -10.34 4.25
CA MET A 181 -17.11 -8.89 4.00
C MET A 181 -18.49 -8.26 3.89
N ALA A 182 -19.58 -9.02 4.07
CA ALA A 182 -20.93 -8.56 3.79
C ALA A 182 -21.33 -7.28 4.53
N LYS A 183 -20.75 -7.03 5.71
CA LYS A 183 -20.99 -5.84 6.53
C LYS A 183 -19.91 -4.77 6.40
N MET A 184 -18.83 -5.00 5.66
CA MET A 184 -17.79 -3.99 5.48
C MET A 184 -18.24 -2.97 4.44
N ARG A 185 -17.81 -1.71 4.60
CA ARG A 185 -18.03 -0.68 3.58
C ARG A 185 -17.18 -0.96 2.34
N PRO A 186 -17.64 -0.58 1.13
CA PRO A 186 -16.92 -0.78 -0.12
C PRO A 186 -15.47 -0.29 -0.13
N TRP A 187 -15.22 0.90 0.40
CA TRP A 187 -13.87 1.48 0.44
C TRP A 187 -12.90 0.62 1.26
N PHE A 188 -13.37 0.04 2.37
CA PHE A 188 -12.54 -0.76 3.26
C PHE A 188 -12.17 -2.09 2.62
N ILE A 189 -13.11 -2.71 1.90
CA ILE A 189 -12.85 -3.90 1.09
C ILE A 189 -11.85 -3.57 0.00
N TYR A 190 -12.08 -2.49 -0.77
CA TYR A 190 -11.18 -2.06 -1.82
C TYR A 190 -9.76 -1.86 -1.31
N ALA A 191 -9.57 -1.08 -0.24
CA ALA A 191 -8.27 -0.85 0.40
C ALA A 191 -7.59 -2.17 0.83
N SER A 192 -8.34 -3.10 1.42
CA SER A 192 -7.80 -4.39 1.86
C SER A 192 -7.33 -5.30 0.70
N LEU A 193 -7.85 -5.09 -0.50
CA LEU A 193 -7.52 -5.88 -1.69
C LEU A 193 -6.40 -5.28 -2.54
N GLN A 194 -5.89 -4.10 -2.18
CA GLN A 194 -4.81 -3.44 -2.91
C GLN A 194 -3.44 -4.10 -2.70
N THR A 195 -3.24 -4.83 -1.60
CA THR A 195 -1.96 -5.49 -1.33
C THR A 195 -1.81 -6.77 -2.14
N ARG A 196 -0.71 -6.91 -2.89
CA ARG A 196 -0.39 -8.12 -3.64
C ARG A 196 -0.02 -9.28 -2.73
N GLY A 197 -0.26 -10.51 -3.18
CA GLY A 197 0.07 -11.72 -2.42
C GLY A 197 1.58 -11.85 -2.10
N CYS A 198 2.44 -11.43 -3.03
CA CYS A 198 3.90 -11.40 -2.81
C CYS A 198 4.31 -10.38 -1.74
N ASP A 199 3.71 -9.19 -1.71
CA ASP A 199 4.00 -8.16 -0.71
C ASP A 199 3.60 -8.64 0.69
N ILE A 200 2.49 -9.38 0.82
CA ILE A 200 2.11 -10.04 2.08
C ILE A 200 3.22 -11.00 2.55
N LYS A 201 3.76 -11.83 1.64
CA LYS A 201 4.86 -12.76 1.97
C LYS A 201 6.16 -12.03 2.31
N ARG A 202 6.52 -11.00 1.55
CA ARG A 202 7.68 -10.15 1.80
C ARG A 202 7.60 -9.52 3.20
N ARG A 203 6.45 -8.93 3.54
CA ARG A 203 6.18 -8.37 4.87
C ARG A 203 6.22 -9.39 5.98
N ALA A 204 5.63 -10.57 5.78
CA ALA A 204 5.73 -11.68 6.73
C ALA A 204 7.19 -12.17 6.91
N GLY A 205 8.03 -12.00 5.89
CA GLY A 205 9.48 -12.23 5.94
C GLY A 205 10.29 -11.09 6.55
N GLY A 206 9.65 -10.01 7.00
CA GLY A 206 10.30 -8.86 7.65
C GLY A 206 10.70 -7.73 6.70
N LEU A 207 10.45 -7.84 5.40
CA LEU A 207 10.63 -6.72 4.46
C LEU A 207 9.61 -5.63 4.76
N LYS A 208 10.07 -4.39 4.65
CA LYS A 208 9.27 -3.20 4.93
C LYS A 208 8.97 -2.48 3.63
N VAL A 209 7.84 -1.79 3.59
CA VAL A 209 7.54 -0.84 2.52
C VAL A 209 8.42 0.40 2.69
N LEU A 210 8.56 1.21 1.64
CA LEU A 210 9.43 2.38 1.66
C LEU A 210 9.09 3.35 2.81
N ASP A 211 7.81 3.69 2.98
CA ASP A 211 7.36 4.65 4.00
C ASP A 211 7.75 4.19 5.42
N GLU A 212 7.52 2.91 5.73
CA GLU A 212 7.88 2.29 7.01
C GLU A 212 9.40 2.26 7.21
N SER A 213 10.15 1.99 6.14
CA SER A 213 11.62 1.95 6.19
C SER A 213 12.22 3.32 6.50
N LEU A 214 11.72 4.37 5.85
CA LEU A 214 12.15 5.75 6.09
C LEU A 214 11.81 6.22 7.50
N ALA A 215 10.59 5.94 7.97
CA ALA A 215 10.14 6.33 9.30
C ALA A 215 10.96 5.63 10.41
N LEU A 216 11.20 4.33 10.29
CA LEU A 216 12.03 3.61 11.25
C LEU A 216 13.50 4.01 11.20
N GLY A 217 14.03 4.30 10.00
CA GLY A 217 15.37 4.86 9.83
C GLY A 217 15.52 6.19 10.57
N ALA A 218 14.55 7.10 10.40
CA ALA A 218 14.58 8.42 11.04
C ALA A 218 14.61 8.29 12.57
N LEU A 219 13.74 7.44 13.12
CA LEU A 219 13.71 7.17 14.56
C LEU A 219 15.03 6.55 15.08
N ASN A 220 15.64 5.66 14.32
CA ASN A 220 16.92 5.06 14.68
C ASN A 220 18.07 6.07 14.67
N ASP A 221 18.04 7.00 13.71
CA ASP A 221 19.10 7.97 13.47
C ASP A 221 18.93 9.25 14.30
N GLY A 222 17.86 9.34 15.09
CA GLY A 222 17.54 10.51 15.93
C GLY A 222 17.01 11.71 15.14
N VAL A 223 16.49 11.48 13.94
CA VAL A 223 15.77 12.45 13.12
C VAL A 223 14.33 12.55 13.61
N ASP A 224 13.83 13.77 13.79
CA ASP A 224 12.46 13.98 14.25
C ASP A 224 11.46 13.48 13.20
N LEU A 225 10.58 12.55 13.60
CA LEU A 225 9.53 11.99 12.73
C LEU A 225 8.19 12.70 12.99
N VAL A 226 7.60 13.24 11.92
CA VAL A 226 6.36 14.02 11.99
C VAL A 226 5.34 13.52 10.96
N GLY A 227 4.09 13.34 11.37
CA GLY A 227 2.96 13.10 10.46
C GLY A 227 2.36 14.43 9.97
N LEU A 228 2.14 14.56 8.66
CA LEU A 228 1.42 15.69 8.07
C LEU A 228 -0.10 15.53 8.17
N GLU A 229 -0.58 14.30 8.35
CA GLU A 229 -1.97 13.94 8.56
C GLU A 229 -2.11 13.08 9.81
N THR A 230 -3.35 12.86 10.25
CA THR A 230 -3.67 11.88 11.29
C THR A 230 -4.37 10.65 10.69
N PRO A 231 -4.32 9.49 11.37
CA PRO A 231 -5.07 8.31 10.94
C PRO A 231 -6.56 8.60 10.70
N ASP A 232 -7.20 9.32 11.62
CA ASP A 232 -8.62 9.69 11.53
C ASP A 232 -8.92 10.51 10.26
N GLU A 233 -8.05 11.46 9.91
CA GLU A 233 -8.21 12.28 8.70
C GLU A 233 -8.12 11.43 7.43
N GLN A 234 -7.16 10.50 7.37
CA GLN A 234 -6.97 9.64 6.22
C GLN A 234 -8.10 8.62 6.08
N ILE A 235 -8.53 7.99 7.18
CA ILE A 235 -9.70 7.09 7.21
C ILE A 235 -10.95 7.85 6.77
N LYS A 236 -11.15 9.07 7.31
CA LYS A 236 -12.29 9.90 6.93
C LYS A 236 -12.26 10.24 5.45
N ALA A 237 -11.10 10.59 4.89
CA ALA A 237 -10.95 10.89 3.47
C ALA A 237 -11.37 9.72 2.57
N LEU A 238 -10.95 8.50 2.91
CA LEU A 238 -11.38 7.27 2.24
C LEU A 238 -12.88 7.02 2.40
N SER A 239 -13.39 7.21 3.61
CA SER A 239 -14.79 6.92 3.96
C SER A 239 -15.79 7.93 3.41
N ASP A 240 -15.34 9.15 3.07
CA ASP A 240 -16.14 10.21 2.46
C ASP A 240 -16.34 9.97 0.95
N VAL A 241 -15.54 9.09 0.33
CA VAL A 241 -15.78 8.67 -1.05
C VAL A 241 -17.13 7.93 -1.11
N PRO A 242 -18.04 8.31 -2.04
CA PRO A 242 -19.34 7.65 -2.18
C PRO A 242 -19.22 6.13 -2.36
N ASP A 243 -20.10 5.38 -1.68
CA ASP A 243 -20.07 3.91 -1.69
C ASP A 243 -20.29 3.34 -3.10
N ASP A 244 -21.12 3.98 -3.93
CA ASP A 244 -21.37 3.59 -5.33
C ASP A 244 -20.10 3.71 -6.19
N LEU A 245 -19.36 4.81 -6.02
CA LEU A 245 -18.06 5.01 -6.66
C LEU A 245 -17.05 3.94 -6.21
N MET A 246 -16.96 3.67 -4.92
CA MET A 246 -16.06 2.64 -4.40
C MET A 246 -16.44 1.23 -4.82
N LEU A 247 -17.73 0.96 -5.03
CA LEU A 247 -18.20 -0.30 -5.57
C LEU A 247 -17.83 -0.47 -7.04
N GLN A 248 -17.85 0.60 -7.84
CA GLN A 248 -17.34 0.56 -9.21
C GLN A 248 -15.84 0.23 -9.23
N ASN A 249 -15.04 0.95 -8.45
CA ASN A 249 -13.59 0.69 -8.35
C ASN A 249 -13.30 -0.74 -7.88
N LEU A 250 -14.10 -1.26 -6.95
CA LEU A 250 -13.99 -2.66 -6.50
C LEU A 250 -14.32 -3.67 -7.62
N ARG A 251 -15.36 -3.41 -8.44
CA ARG A 251 -15.69 -4.28 -9.58
C ARG A 251 -14.57 -4.28 -10.61
N GLU A 252 -14.06 -3.11 -10.96
CA GLU A 252 -12.96 -2.95 -11.91
C GLU A 252 -11.72 -3.71 -11.42
N LEU A 253 -11.34 -3.48 -10.16
CA LEU A 253 -10.25 -4.20 -9.49
C LEU A 253 -10.39 -5.73 -9.59
N LEU A 254 -11.59 -6.25 -9.37
CA LEU A 254 -11.88 -7.68 -9.38
C LEU A 254 -12.04 -8.27 -10.80
N ALA A 255 -12.26 -7.43 -11.81
CA ALA A 255 -12.36 -7.83 -13.20
C ALA A 255 -11.00 -8.06 -13.87
N PHE A 256 -9.94 -7.39 -13.40
CA PHE A 256 -8.59 -7.58 -13.92
C PHE A 256 -8.10 -9.03 -13.71
N PRO A 257 -7.65 -9.75 -14.78
CA PRO A 257 -7.28 -11.16 -14.71
C PRO A 257 -6.19 -11.48 -13.67
N ASN A 258 -5.16 -10.63 -13.56
CA ASN A 258 -4.14 -10.71 -12.51
C ASN A 258 -4.38 -9.68 -11.38
N GLY A 259 -5.47 -8.91 -11.42
CA GLY A 259 -5.81 -7.93 -10.38
C GLY A 259 -4.74 -6.85 -10.18
N MET A 260 -4.43 -6.56 -8.91
CA MET A 260 -3.38 -5.62 -8.51
C MET A 260 -1.97 -5.99 -8.98
N ASP A 261 -1.71 -7.25 -9.31
CA ASP A 261 -0.35 -7.68 -9.66
C ASP A 261 0.16 -6.93 -10.90
N ASP A 262 -0.66 -6.85 -11.95
CA ASP A 262 -0.31 -6.14 -13.19
C ASP A 262 -0.33 -4.61 -13.00
N ILE A 263 -1.30 -4.09 -12.23
CA ILE A 263 -1.43 -2.66 -11.95
C ILE A 263 -0.20 -2.16 -11.18
N THR A 264 0.13 -2.82 -10.07
CA THR A 264 1.28 -2.45 -9.25
C THR A 264 2.60 -2.67 -9.98
N GLU A 265 2.75 -3.74 -10.79
CA GLU A 265 3.96 -3.90 -11.62
C GLU A 265 4.13 -2.76 -12.62
N THR A 266 3.04 -2.33 -13.25
CA THR A 266 3.04 -1.16 -14.15
C THR A 266 3.42 0.12 -13.41
N MET A 267 2.84 0.34 -12.22
CA MET A 267 3.14 1.50 -11.38
C MET A 267 4.58 1.51 -10.89
N ILE A 268 5.14 0.36 -10.47
CA ILE A 268 6.56 0.25 -10.08
C ILE A 268 7.45 0.62 -11.25
N GLY A 269 7.19 0.08 -12.45
CA GLY A 269 7.99 0.40 -13.63
C GLY A 269 7.94 1.87 -14.04
N LEU A 270 6.84 2.57 -13.77
CA LEU A 270 6.73 4.02 -13.99
C LEU A 270 7.41 4.82 -12.89
N TYR A 271 7.25 4.41 -11.63
CA TYR A 271 7.89 5.02 -10.45
C TYR A 271 9.42 4.97 -10.56
N ASP A 272 9.97 3.81 -10.92
CA ASP A 272 11.40 3.57 -11.14
C ASP A 272 12.00 4.51 -12.22
N GLN A 273 11.17 4.96 -13.17
CA GLN A 273 11.55 5.92 -14.20
C GLN A 273 11.17 7.38 -13.85
N GLY A 274 10.62 7.62 -12.66
CA GLY A 274 10.09 8.92 -12.24
C GLY A 274 8.82 9.39 -12.96
N LYS A 275 8.19 8.55 -13.79
CA LYS A 275 7.08 8.89 -14.70
C LYS A 275 5.70 8.82 -14.02
N ILE A 276 5.55 9.51 -12.90
CA ILE A 276 4.31 9.51 -12.12
C ILE A 276 3.13 10.11 -12.91
N GLY A 277 3.36 11.13 -13.74
CA GLY A 277 2.33 11.72 -14.59
C GLY A 277 1.70 10.70 -15.57
N MET A 278 2.46 9.69 -15.98
CA MET A 278 1.94 8.62 -16.85
C MET A 278 0.92 7.72 -16.12
N ILE A 279 1.02 7.58 -14.79
CA ILE A 279 0.05 6.82 -13.99
C ILE A 279 -1.32 7.52 -14.09
N PHE A 280 -1.37 8.82 -13.81
CA PHE A 280 -2.59 9.64 -13.91
C PHE A 280 -3.17 9.66 -15.33
N ALA A 281 -2.31 9.86 -16.34
CA ALA A 281 -2.74 9.88 -17.72
C ALA A 281 -3.33 8.53 -18.16
N LEU A 282 -2.76 7.42 -17.71
CA LEU A 282 -3.29 6.09 -17.99
C LEU A 282 -4.67 5.91 -17.36
N MET A 283 -4.81 6.24 -16.07
CA MET A 283 -6.10 6.15 -15.36
C MET A 283 -7.19 6.99 -16.04
N GLU A 284 -6.87 8.22 -16.43
CA GLU A 284 -7.79 9.10 -17.14
C GLU A 284 -8.24 8.53 -18.48
N VAL A 285 -7.31 7.96 -19.24
CA VAL A 285 -7.56 7.50 -20.61
C VAL A 285 -8.32 6.17 -20.66
N VAL A 286 -8.16 5.31 -19.65
CA VAL A 286 -8.88 4.02 -19.56
C VAL A 286 -10.17 4.11 -18.75
N SER A 287 -10.38 5.18 -17.99
CA SER A 287 -11.59 5.36 -17.18
C SER A 287 -12.83 5.47 -18.06
N THR A 288 -13.87 4.71 -17.70
CA THR A 288 -15.19 4.80 -18.32
C THR A 288 -16.08 5.87 -17.68
N ASP A 289 -15.66 6.44 -16.54
CA ASP A 289 -16.33 7.55 -15.87
C ASP A 289 -15.30 8.56 -15.34
N LEU A 290 -14.99 9.53 -16.19
CA LEU A 290 -13.99 10.56 -15.89
C LEU A 290 -14.42 11.49 -14.73
N ALA A 291 -15.72 11.68 -14.53
CA ALA A 291 -16.21 12.55 -13.46
C ALA A 291 -16.00 11.89 -12.09
N ALA A 292 -16.32 10.60 -12.02
CA ALA A 292 -16.03 9.73 -10.89
C ALA A 292 -14.53 9.69 -10.55
N GLU A 293 -13.68 9.43 -11.54
CA GLU A 293 -12.22 9.39 -11.38
C GLU A 293 -11.70 10.72 -10.82
N LYS A 294 -12.12 11.84 -11.40
CA LYS A 294 -11.71 13.17 -10.93
C LYS A 294 -12.23 13.49 -9.53
N ALA A 295 -13.42 13.02 -9.17
CA ALA A 295 -13.95 13.18 -7.81
C ALA A 295 -13.13 12.39 -6.80
N PHE A 296 -12.72 11.17 -7.15
CA PHE A 296 -11.82 10.35 -6.34
C PHE A 296 -10.45 11.01 -6.18
N GLU A 297 -9.83 11.43 -7.29
CA GLU A 297 -8.54 12.13 -7.29
C GLU A 297 -8.60 13.39 -6.42
N ASN A 298 -9.64 14.21 -6.55
CA ASN A 298 -9.78 15.42 -5.74
C ASN A 298 -9.82 15.12 -4.24
N ARG A 299 -10.60 14.11 -3.84
CA ARG A 299 -10.75 13.77 -2.42
C ARG A 299 -9.49 13.14 -1.84
N MET A 300 -8.84 12.28 -2.62
CA MET A 300 -7.71 11.44 -2.17
C MET A 300 -6.34 12.09 -2.36
N ILE A 301 -6.22 13.05 -3.27
CA ILE A 301 -4.95 13.71 -3.61
C ILE A 301 -5.07 15.22 -3.39
N THR A 302 -5.91 15.92 -4.16
CA THR A 302 -5.92 17.40 -4.19
C THR A 302 -6.22 18.05 -2.84
N ASP A 303 -7.26 17.59 -2.13
CA ASP A 303 -7.64 18.16 -0.85
C ASP A 303 -6.59 17.88 0.23
N ARG A 304 -5.98 16.68 0.18
CA ARG A 304 -4.90 16.27 1.08
C ARG A 304 -3.61 17.04 0.81
N ASN A 305 -3.28 17.30 -0.45
CA ASN A 305 -2.12 18.10 -0.85
C ASN A 305 -2.14 19.49 -0.21
N LYS A 306 -3.31 20.14 -0.16
CA LYS A 306 -3.45 21.46 0.47
C LYS A 306 -3.13 21.40 1.96
N VAL A 307 -3.66 20.41 2.66
CA VAL A 307 -3.42 20.17 4.09
C VAL A 307 -1.94 19.85 4.35
N MET A 308 -1.36 18.94 3.58
CA MET A 308 0.05 18.56 3.70
C MET A 308 0.98 19.74 3.41
N ALA A 309 0.72 20.51 2.35
CA ALA A 309 1.52 21.70 2.04
C ALA A 309 1.44 22.75 3.15
N GLU A 310 0.26 22.99 3.71
CA GLU A 310 0.09 23.92 4.84
C GLU A 310 0.86 23.44 6.08
N ARG A 311 0.75 22.17 6.42
CA ARG A 311 1.36 21.59 7.64
C ARG A 311 2.85 21.32 7.52
N ALA A 312 3.36 21.14 6.30
CA ALA A 312 4.80 21.02 6.06
C ALA A 312 5.53 22.37 6.22
N LYS A 313 4.82 23.49 6.00
CA LYS A 313 5.41 24.83 5.96
C LYS A 313 6.24 25.19 7.21
N PRO A 314 5.78 24.98 8.45
CA PRO A 314 6.56 25.33 9.65
C PRO A 314 7.89 24.59 9.76
N TYR A 315 7.98 23.37 9.21
CA TYR A 315 9.22 22.58 9.17
C TYR A 315 10.12 23.06 8.03
N LEU A 316 9.55 23.27 6.83
CA LEU A 316 10.29 23.83 5.70
C LEU A 316 10.85 25.23 5.96
N ASP A 317 10.18 26.06 6.78
CA ASP A 317 10.65 27.38 7.20
C ASP A 317 11.89 27.31 8.13
N GLN A 318 12.22 26.13 8.66
CA GLN A 318 13.43 25.87 9.45
C GLN A 318 14.59 25.30 8.59
N GLY A 319 14.31 24.85 7.36
CA GLY A 319 15.26 24.13 6.52
C GLY A 319 15.45 22.67 6.97
N ARG A 320 16.41 21.96 6.37
CA ARG A 320 16.86 20.61 6.81
C ARG A 320 15.71 19.64 7.06
N THR A 321 14.67 19.71 6.23
CA THR A 321 13.47 18.87 6.33
C THR A 321 13.36 18.01 5.08
N MET A 322 13.05 16.72 5.24
CA MET A 322 12.59 15.89 4.14
C MET A 322 11.10 15.62 4.29
N ILE A 323 10.35 15.84 3.22
CA ILE A 323 8.96 15.41 3.10
C ILE A 323 8.96 14.10 2.31
N ALA A 324 8.43 13.02 2.88
CA ALA A 324 8.28 11.73 2.23
C ALA A 324 6.80 11.31 2.21
N VAL A 325 6.15 11.48 1.06
CA VAL A 325 4.72 11.22 0.88
C VAL A 325 4.49 10.50 -0.45
N GLY A 326 3.36 9.83 -0.61
CA GLY A 326 3.05 9.07 -1.81
C GLY A 326 3.28 9.87 -3.08
N ALA A 327 3.97 9.27 -4.06
CA ALA A 327 4.40 9.93 -5.28
C ALA A 327 3.24 10.57 -6.06
N ALA A 328 2.02 10.04 -5.92
CA ALA A 328 0.79 10.61 -6.46
C ALA A 328 0.52 12.06 -6.00
N HIS A 329 1.06 12.48 -4.86
CA HIS A 329 0.87 13.83 -4.31
C HIS A 329 1.76 14.89 -4.97
N LEU A 330 2.75 14.51 -5.79
CA LEU A 330 3.75 15.42 -6.33
C LEU A 330 3.31 16.18 -7.60
N PRO A 331 2.77 15.51 -8.65
CA PRO A 331 2.50 16.14 -9.94
C PRO A 331 1.23 17.00 -9.97
N GLY A 332 1.08 17.78 -11.04
CA GLY A 332 -0.12 18.56 -11.31
C GLY A 332 -0.07 19.98 -10.73
N ASP A 333 -1.02 20.82 -11.17
CA ASP A 333 -1.12 22.22 -10.73
C ASP A 333 -1.44 22.37 -9.23
N GLU A 334 -2.06 21.36 -8.65
CA GLU A 334 -2.39 21.23 -7.23
C GLU A 334 -1.53 20.16 -6.54
N GLY A 335 -0.45 19.71 -7.19
CA GLY A 335 0.57 18.85 -6.62
C GLY A 335 1.44 19.60 -5.61
N LEU A 336 2.07 18.87 -4.69
CA LEU A 336 2.92 19.45 -3.66
C LEU A 336 4.06 20.30 -4.24
N VAL A 337 4.61 19.92 -5.39
CA VAL A 337 5.66 20.71 -6.04
C VAL A 337 5.17 22.13 -6.36
N GLU A 338 3.98 22.27 -6.95
CA GLU A 338 3.40 23.58 -7.26
C GLU A 338 2.89 24.31 -6.02
N LEU A 339 2.29 23.61 -5.06
CA LEU A 339 1.82 24.22 -3.83
C LEU A 339 2.98 24.82 -3.02
N LEU A 340 4.11 24.12 -2.93
CA LEU A 340 5.30 24.63 -2.25
C LEU A 340 5.93 25.80 -3.02
N ARG A 341 5.93 25.78 -4.36
CA ARG A 341 6.33 26.94 -5.17
C ARG A 341 5.46 28.17 -4.87
N ARG A 342 4.14 27.99 -4.77
CA ARG A 342 3.19 29.05 -4.39
C ARG A 342 3.41 29.57 -2.97
N GLN A 343 3.98 28.78 -2.08
CA GLN A 343 4.41 29.21 -0.74
C GLN A 343 5.78 29.94 -0.74
N GLY A 344 6.38 30.20 -1.91
CA GLY A 344 7.62 30.96 -2.02
C GLY A 344 8.89 30.13 -1.78
N PHE A 345 8.83 28.82 -2.01
CA PHE A 345 10.02 27.98 -2.12
C PHE A 345 10.42 27.80 -3.59
N THR A 346 11.72 27.68 -3.85
CA THR A 346 12.22 27.15 -5.12
C THR A 346 12.22 25.63 -5.01
N VAL A 347 11.48 24.94 -5.89
CA VAL A 347 11.43 23.47 -5.91
C VAL A 347 11.95 22.98 -7.26
N THR A 348 13.01 22.17 -7.26
CA THR A 348 13.67 21.67 -8.47
C THR A 348 13.88 20.17 -8.39
N ALA A 349 13.76 19.48 -9.52
CA ALA A 349 13.98 18.03 -9.55
C ALA A 349 15.45 17.72 -9.25
N ALA A 350 15.70 16.75 -8.37
CA ALA A 350 17.02 16.32 -7.93
C ALA A 350 17.41 15.01 -8.61
N ASN A 351 17.39 15.03 -9.95
CA ASN A 351 17.60 13.88 -10.82
C ASN A 351 19.09 13.61 -11.09
#